data_AF-A0AAW7EDD6-F1
#
_entry.id   AF-A0AAW7EDD6-F1
#
_cell.length_a   1.000
_cell.length_b   1.000
_cell.length_c   1.000
_cell.angle_alpha   90.00
_cell.angle_beta   90.00
_cell.angle_gamma   90.00
#
_symmetry.space_group_name_H-M   'P 1'
#
loop_
_entity.id
_entity.type
_entity.pdbx_description
1 polymer ?
#
loop_
_entity_poly.entity_id
_entity_poly.type
_entity_poly.pdbx_seq_one_letter_code
_entity_poly.pdbx_strand_id
1 'polypeptide(L)' 'PYPLETMLRIHCMQHWYNLSDGAMEDALYEIASMRLFARLSLDSALPDRTTIMNFRHLLEQHQLARQLFKTINR' A
#
# COMPACT_ATOMS: atom_id res chain seq x y z
N PRO A 1 -5.03 -9.03 10.13
CA PRO A 1 -3.99 -7.99 10.03
C PRO A 1 -2.97 -8.35 8.94
N TYR A 2 -2.64 -7.42 8.04
CA TYR A 2 -1.69 -7.65 6.96
C TYR A 2 -0.24 -7.47 7.42
N PRO A 3 0.74 -8.18 6.82
CA PRO A 3 2.15 -7.95 7.10
C PRO A 3 2.56 -6.50 6.83
N LEU A 4 3.43 -5.94 7.67
CA LEU A 4 3.92 -4.56 7.51
C LEU A 4 4.60 -4.35 6.15
N GLU A 5 5.39 -5.32 5.70
CA GLU A 5 6.07 -5.26 4.39
C GLU A 5 5.05 -5.11 3.24
N THR A 6 3.95 -5.86 3.28
CA THR A 6 2.87 -5.77 2.29
C THR A 6 2.26 -4.38 2.28
N MET A 7 1.91 -3.83 3.45
CA MET A 7 1.32 -2.49 3.54
C MET A 7 2.29 -1.38 3.12
N LEU A 8 3.58 -1.52 3.40
CA LEU A 8 4.61 -0.58 2.92
C LEU A 8 4.75 -0.62 1.40
N ARG A 9 4.73 -1.80 0.77
CA ARG A 9 4.77 -1.93 -0.69
C ARG A 9 3.55 -1.31 -1.36
N ILE A 10 2.37 -1.51 -0.78
CA ILE A 10 1.12 -0.86 -1.22
C ILE A 10 1.26 0.66 -1.12
N HIS A 11 1.73 1.18 0.02
CA HIS A 11 1.93 2.62 0.19
C HIS A 11 2.94 3.22 -0.79
N CYS A 12 4.00 2.48 -1.13
CA CYS A 12 4.95 2.90 -2.17
C CYS A 12 4.29 2.97 -3.54
N MET A 13 3.51 1.96 -3.93
CA MET A 13 2.77 1.97 -5.20
C MET A 13 1.77 3.12 -5.27
N GLN A 14 1.06 3.42 -4.17
CA GLN A 14 0.18 4.59 -4.11
C GLN A 14 0.92 5.89 -4.44
N HIS A 15 2.14 6.06 -3.91
CA HIS A 15 2.93 7.26 -4.16
C HIS A 15 3.54 7.29 -5.56
N TRP A 16 4.11 6.18 -6.04
CA TRP A 16 4.77 6.09 -7.35
C TRP A 16 3.80 6.25 -8.51
N TYR A 17 2.58 5.72 -8.38
CA TYR A 17 1.56 5.78 -9.43
C TYR A 17 0.46 6.81 -9.15
N ASN A 18 0.61 7.62 -8.09
CA ASN A 18 -0.35 8.63 -7.67
C ASN A 18 -1.79 8.08 -7.52
N LEU A 19 -1.92 6.91 -6.87
CA LEU A 19 -3.19 6.23 -6.66
C LEU A 19 -3.81 6.61 -5.30
N SER A 20 -5.11 6.85 -5.32
CA SER A 20 -5.91 6.97 -4.09
C SER A 20 -6.04 5.62 -3.36
N ASP A 21 -6.51 5.63 -2.12
CA ASP A 21 -6.76 4.39 -1.34
C ASP A 21 -7.73 3.44 -2.09
N GLY A 22 -8.76 3.99 -2.75
CA GLY A 22 -9.69 3.22 -3.57
C GLY A 22 -9.10 2.72 -4.89
N ALA A 23 -8.37 3.58 -5.61
CA ALA A 23 -7.74 3.18 -6.86
C ALA A 23 -6.65 2.10 -6.63
N MET A 24 -6.00 2.11 -5.48
CA MET A 24 -5.04 1.08 -5.09
C MET A 24 -5.73 -0.24 -4.76
N GLU A 25 -6.88 -0.22 -4.07
CA GLU A 25 -7.71 -1.41 -3.88
C GLU A 25 -8.09 -2.03 -5.23
N ASP A 26 -8.66 -1.23 -6.14
CA ASP A 26 -9.04 -1.69 -7.48
C ASP A 26 -7.83 -2.28 -8.24
N ALA A 27 -6.68 -1.59 -8.17
CA ALA A 27 -5.44 -2.06 -8.79
C ALA A 27 -4.92 -3.38 -8.20
N LEU A 28 -5.10 -3.64 -6.90
CA LEU A 28 -4.73 -4.94 -6.30
C LEU A 28 -5.62 -6.08 -6.82
N TYR A 29 -6.88 -5.81 -7.18
CA TYR A 29 -7.75 -6.79 -7.83
C TYR A 29 -7.41 -6.98 -9.31
N GLU A 30 -7.26 -5.88 -10.05
CA GLU A 30 -7.18 -5.89 -11.51
C GLU A 30 -5.76 -6.15 -12.06
N ILE A 31 -4.73 -5.64 -11.38
CA ILE A 31 -3.36 -5.62 -11.90
C ILE A 31 -2.52 -6.68 -11.19
N ALA A 32 -2.36 -7.84 -11.82
CA ALA A 32 -1.64 -8.97 -11.26
C ALA A 32 -0.20 -8.63 -10.81
N SER A 33 0.53 -7.80 -11.56
CA SER A 33 1.89 -7.42 -11.19
C SER A 33 1.96 -6.58 -9.91
N MET A 34 1.01 -5.67 -9.68
CA MET A 34 0.94 -4.88 -8.45
C MET A 34 0.58 -5.76 -7.24
N ARG A 35 -0.36 -6.68 -7.43
CA ARG A 35 -0.74 -7.66 -6.41
C ARG A 35 0.43 -8.57 -6.02
N LEU A 36 1.13 -9.11 -7.01
CA LEU A 36 2.32 -9.95 -6.79
C LEU A 36 3.46 -9.15 -6.14
N PHE A 37 3.66 -7.89 -6.55
CA PHE A 37 4.64 -7.01 -5.93
C PHE A 37 4.37 -6.82 -4.44
N ALA A 38 3.10 -6.67 -4.04
CA ALA A 38 2.67 -6.59 -2.64
C ALA A 38 2.68 -7.93 -1.89
N ARG A 39 3.08 -9.04 -2.55
CA ARG A 39 3.03 -10.41 -2.03
C ARG A 39 1.63 -10.86 -1.61
N LEU A 40 0.64 -10.48 -2.41
CA LEU A 40 -0.75 -10.87 -2.25
C LEU A 40 -1.17 -11.87 -3.33
N SER A 41 -2.23 -12.61 -3.05
CA SER A 41 -2.81 -13.61 -3.94
C SER A 41 -4.34 -13.63 -3.79
N LEU A 42 -5.04 -14.00 -4.87
CA LEU A 42 -6.52 -13.95 -4.94
C LEU A 42 -7.22 -15.07 -4.15
N ASP A 43 -6.47 -16.03 -3.63
CA ASP A 43 -6.95 -17.07 -2.70
C ASP A 43 -7.13 -16.54 -1.27
N SER A 44 -6.68 -15.31 -1.00
CA SER A 44 -6.79 -14.64 0.29
C SER A 44 -7.46 -13.28 0.15
N ALA A 45 -7.99 -12.75 1.25
CA ALA A 45 -8.57 -11.42 1.27
C ALA A 45 -7.50 -10.37 0.91
N LEU A 46 -7.87 -9.42 0.05
CA LEU A 46 -7.03 -8.27 -0.27
C LEU A 46 -7.33 -7.08 0.66
N PRO A 47 -6.35 -6.20 0.93
CA PRO A 47 -6.60 -4.97 1.67
C PRO A 47 -7.62 -4.10 0.93
N ASP A 48 -8.74 -3.80 1.59
CA ASP A 48 -9.74 -2.87 1.08
C ASP A 48 -9.28 -1.42 1.26
N ARG A 49 -10.01 -0.47 0.64
CA ARG A 49 -9.74 0.98 0.77
C ARG A 49 -9.58 1.41 2.22
N THR A 50 -10.43 0.92 3.12
CA THR A 50 -10.41 1.32 4.54
C THR A 50 -9.13 0.83 5.23
N THR A 51 -8.67 -0.38 4.92
CA THR A 51 -7.42 -0.95 5.43
C THR A 51 -6.22 -0.15 4.95
N ILE A 52 -6.19 0.22 3.67
CA ILE A 52 -5.11 1.03 3.07
C ILE A 52 -5.10 2.43 3.70
N MET A 53 -6.27 3.07 3.80
CA MET A 53 -6.45 4.38 4.42
C MET A 53 -5.97 4.40 5.88
N ASN A 54 -6.34 3.38 6.67
CA ASN A 54 -5.92 3.29 8.08
C ASN A 54 -4.40 3.18 8.22
N PHE A 55 -3.74 2.44 7.33
CA PHE A 55 -2.28 2.35 7.33
C PHE A 55 -1.63 3.69 6.98
N ARG A 56 -2.15 4.39 5.97
CA ARG A 56 -1.67 5.75 5.61
C ARG A 56 -1.82 6.71 6.80
N HIS A 57 -2.96 6.72 7.47
CA HIS A 57 -3.18 7.54 8.67
C HIS A 57 -2.24 7.19 9.81
N LEU A 58 -1.94 5.90 10.02
CA LEU A 58 -0.95 5.48 11.01
C LEU A 58 0.44 6.10 10.70
N LEU A 59 0.89 6.06 9.45
CA LEU A 59 2.16 6.66 9.04
C LEU A 59 2.16 8.20 9.19
N GLU A 60 1.03 8.86 8.90
CA GLU A 60 0.85 10.29 9.05
C GLU A 60 0.92 10.71 10.53
N GLN A 61 0.20 10.00 11.41
CA GLN A 61 0.17 10.25 12.86
C GLN A 61 1.57 10.19 13.48
N HIS A 62 2.41 9.26 13.02
CA HIS A 62 3.78 9.11 13.50
C HIS A 62 4.82 9.90 12.67
N GLN A 63 4.39 10.71 11.71
CA GLN A 63 5.26 11.50 10.82
C GLN A 63 6.32 10.65 10.08
N LEU A 64 5.97 9.38 9.80
CA LEU A 64 6.86 8.40 9.20
C LEU A 64 6.84 8.45 7.68
N ALA A 65 5.74 8.87 7.06
CA ALA A 65 5.62 8.89 5.59
C ALA A 65 6.78 9.65 4.93
N ARG A 66 7.10 10.86 5.40
CA ARG A 66 8.20 11.66 4.87
C ARG A 66 9.57 11.02 5.11
N GLN A 67 9.78 10.38 6.25
CA GLN A 67 11.05 9.72 6.59
C GLN A 67 11.28 8.47 5.74
N LEU A 68 10.21 7.69 5.53
CA LEU A 68 10.21 6.51 4.67
C LEU A 68 10.57 6.87 3.23
N PHE A 69 9.88 7.82 2.60
CA PHE A 69 10.19 8.21 1.22
C PHE A 69 11.59 8.83 1.07
N LYS A 70 12.06 9.59 2.06
CA LYS A 70 13.45 10.06 2.10
C LYS A 70 14.48 8.93 2.17
N THR A 71 14.11 7.78 2.74
CA THR A 71 15.01 6.64 2.87
C THR A 71 14.98 5.78 1.61
N ILE A 72 13.80 5.60 1.01
CA ILE A 72 13.58 4.83 -0.21
C ILE A 72 14.22 5.50 -1.43
N ASN A 73 14.17 6.83 -1.51
CA ASN A 73 14.67 7.60 -2.67
C ASN A 73 16.14 8.05 -2.50
N ARG A 74 16.94 7.38 -1.66
CA ARG A 74 18.39 7.58 -1.59
C ARG A 74 19.10 6.74 -2.63
#